data_AF-A0A438J848-F1
#
_entry.id   AF-A0A438J848-F1
#
_cell.length_a   1.000
_cell.length_b   1.000
_cell.length_c   1.000
_cell.angle_alpha   90.00
_cell.angle_beta   90.00
_cell.angle_gamma   90.00
#
_symmetry.space_group_name_H-M   'P 1'
#
loop_
_entity.id
_entity.type
_entity.pdbx_description
1 polymer ?
#
loop_
_entity_poly.entity_id
_entity_poly.type
_entity_poly.pdbx_seq_one_letter_code
_entity_poly.pdbx_strand_id
1 'polypeptide(L)'
;MGRDKRLEYAASFENCYFFRLLYYAGTQYPIMGAIRMSYPYRYELYKRVDESFGKEKYIILSTSSARPNIDEINDAFLGKPRSEAKKATGFWGFLSGIL
;
A
#
# COMPACT_ATOMS: atom_id res chain seq x y z
N MET A 1 -19.25 -17.29 -28.89
CA MET A 1 -18.79 -16.20 -27.99
C MET A 1 -17.42 -15.72 -28.45
N GLY A 2 -17.33 -14.49 -28.96
CA GLY A 2 -16.06 -13.88 -29.39
C GLY A 2 -15.17 -13.47 -28.21
N ARG A 3 -13.93 -13.08 -28.52
CA ARG A 3 -12.92 -12.64 -27.54
C ARG A 3 -13.40 -11.46 -26.69
N ASP A 4 -14.07 -10.48 -27.30
CA ASP A 4 -14.48 -9.24 -26.62
C ASP A 4 -15.49 -9.51 -25.50
N LYS A 5 -16.50 -10.35 -25.77
CA LYS A 5 -17.49 -10.75 -24.77
C LYS A 5 -16.88 -11.49 -23.57
N ARG A 6 -15.77 -12.21 -23.78
CA ARG A 6 -15.03 -12.87 -22.69
C ARG A 6 -14.21 -11.87 -21.88
N LEU A 7 -13.67 -10.83 -22.54
CA LEU A 7 -12.95 -9.75 -21.89
C LEU A 7 -13.90 -8.88 -21.04
N GLU A 8 -15.07 -8.54 -21.56
CA GLU A 8 -16.12 -7.82 -20.82
C GLU A 8 -16.58 -8.59 -19.59
N TYR A 9 -16.84 -9.89 -19.74
CA TYR A 9 -17.18 -10.76 -18.62
C TYR A 9 -16.06 -10.82 -17.57
N ALA A 10 -14.80 -10.96 -18.00
CA ALA A 10 -13.67 -10.94 -17.09
C ALA A 10 -13.50 -9.59 -16.35
N ALA A 11 -13.80 -8.47 -17.03
CA ALA A 11 -13.74 -7.13 -16.45
C ALA A 11 -14.87 -6.85 -15.44
N SER A 12 -15.97 -7.61 -15.49
CA SER A 12 -17.07 -7.50 -14.50
C SER A 12 -16.73 -8.10 -13.14
N PHE A 13 -15.64 -8.85 -13.00
CA PHE A 13 -15.24 -9.40 -11.71
C PHE A 13 -14.62 -8.32 -10.82
N GLU A 14 -15.27 -8.07 -9.68
CA GLU A 14 -14.71 -7.25 -8.62
C GLU A 14 -13.78 -8.07 -7.74
N ASN A 15 -12.70 -7.46 -7.26
CA ASN A 15 -11.82 -8.11 -6.29
C ASN A 15 -12.50 -8.13 -4.92
N CYS A 16 -13.03 -9.28 -4.52
CA CYS A 16 -13.68 -9.43 -3.21
C CYS A 16 -12.68 -9.52 -2.04
N TYR A 17 -11.41 -9.81 -2.35
CA TYR A 17 -10.37 -10.00 -1.34
C TYR A 17 -9.00 -9.68 -1.93
N PHE A 18 -8.18 -8.94 -1.18
CA PHE A 18 -6.78 -8.72 -1.53
C PHE A 18 -5.92 -8.84 -0.27
N PHE A 19 -4.89 -9.68 -0.32
CA PHE A 19 -3.91 -9.78 0.75
C PHE A 19 -2.51 -9.84 0.16
N ARG A 20 -1.61 -9.00 0.68
CA ARG A 20 -0.21 -8.94 0.23
C ARG A 20 0.72 -8.71 1.41
N LEU A 21 1.73 -9.56 1.54
CA LEU A 21 2.84 -9.35 2.47
C LEU A 21 3.76 -8.24 1.96
N LEU A 22 4.27 -7.44 2.89
CA LEU A 22 5.22 -6.38 2.62
C LEU A 22 6.60 -6.79 3.11
N TYR A 23 7.59 -6.56 2.26
CA TYR A 23 8.99 -6.89 2.51
C TYR A 23 9.84 -5.65 2.39
N TYR A 24 11.03 -5.70 2.97
CA TYR A 24 12.04 -4.69 2.69
C TYR A 24 12.47 -4.77 1.22
N ALA A 25 12.74 -3.62 0.60
CA ALA A 25 13.08 -3.57 -0.81
C ALA A 25 14.34 -4.41 -1.11
N GLY A 26 14.26 -5.28 -2.10
CA GLY A 26 15.37 -6.14 -2.52
C GLY A 26 15.53 -7.44 -1.72
N THR A 27 14.67 -7.71 -0.73
CA THR A 27 14.70 -8.98 0.02
C THR A 27 13.30 -9.61 0.11
N GLN A 28 13.25 -10.93 0.30
CA GLN A 28 12.02 -11.66 0.64
C GLN A 28 11.86 -11.85 2.16
N TYR A 29 12.83 -11.40 2.95
CA TYR A 29 12.82 -11.40 4.42
C TYR A 29 13.66 -10.22 4.94
N PRO A 30 13.30 -9.60 6.08
CA PRO A 30 12.15 -9.92 6.94
C PRO A 30 10.80 -9.45 6.35
N ILE A 31 9.70 -10.06 6.81
CA ILE A 31 8.35 -9.57 6.55
C ILE A 31 8.15 -8.32 7.42
N MET A 32 7.86 -7.19 6.80
CA MET A 32 7.67 -5.91 7.50
C MET A 32 6.22 -5.70 7.93
N GLY A 33 5.28 -6.30 7.20
CA GLY A 33 3.85 -6.10 7.44
C GLY A 33 2.98 -6.73 6.37
N ALA A 34 1.72 -6.33 6.32
CA ALA A 34 0.76 -6.82 5.34
C ALA A 34 -0.27 -5.75 4.96
N ILE A 35 -0.77 -5.84 3.73
CA ILE A 35 -1.92 -5.08 3.24
C ILE A 35 -3.06 -6.04 3.05
N ARG A 36 -4.22 -5.71 3.64
CA ARG A 36 -5.48 -6.43 3.47
C ARG A 36 -6.52 -5.52 2.86
N MET A 37 -7.35 -6.04 1.97
CA MET A 37 -8.60 -5.45 1.56
C MET A 37 -9.72 -6.45 1.79
N SER A 38 -10.71 -6.03 2.57
CA SER A 38 -11.98 -6.73 2.69
C SER A 38 -13.00 -6.01 1.85
N TYR A 39 -13.66 -6.72 0.94
CA TYR A 39 -14.89 -6.24 0.34
C TYR A 39 -15.92 -5.93 1.44
N PRO A 40 -16.78 -4.92 1.31
CA PRO A 40 -16.89 -4.01 0.17
C PRO A 40 -15.98 -2.77 0.25
N TYR A 41 -15.53 -2.34 1.42
CA TYR A 41 -14.77 -1.09 1.53
C TYR A 41 -13.80 -1.12 2.71
N ARG A 42 -12.50 -1.32 2.42
CA ARG A 42 -11.32 -0.63 3.02
C ARG A 42 -10.05 -1.44 2.80
N TYR A 43 -8.96 -0.72 2.56
CA TYR A 43 -7.60 -1.23 2.66
C TYR A 43 -7.07 -0.97 4.07
N GLU A 44 -6.52 -2.00 4.69
CA GLU A 44 -5.90 -1.95 6.00
C GLU A 44 -4.42 -2.30 5.85
N LEU A 45 -3.58 -1.45 6.41
CA LEU A 45 -2.14 -1.65 6.48
C LEU A 45 -1.78 -2.12 7.89
N TYR A 46 -1.05 -3.22 7.94
CA TYR A 46 -0.56 -3.81 9.18
C TYR A 46 0.96 -3.76 9.24
N LYS A 47 1.50 -3.42 10.41
CA LYS A 47 2.90 -3.59 10.77
C LYS A 47 3.08 -4.89 11.54
N ARG A 48 4.07 -5.68 11.14
CA ARG A 48 4.50 -6.83 11.91
C ARG A 48 5.31 -6.36 13.12
N VAL A 49 5.01 -6.93 14.29
CA VAL A 49 5.75 -6.75 15.54
C VAL A 49 6.07 -8.14 16.07
N ASP A 50 7.34 -8.41 16.29
CA ASP A 50 7.78 -9.65 16.93
C ASP A 50 7.56 -9.53 18.44
N GLU A 51 6.75 -10.41 19.02
CA GLU A 51 6.39 -10.36 20.45
C GLU A 51 7.31 -11.27 21.28
N SER A 52 7.50 -12.51 20.84
CA SER A 52 8.40 -13.48 21.45
C SER A 52 8.94 -14.44 20.37
N PHE A 53 9.86 -15.33 20.74
CA PHE A 53 10.38 -16.33 19.80
C PHE A 53 9.23 -17.13 19.15
N GLY A 54 9.07 -16.99 17.83
CA GLY A 54 8.02 -17.65 17.04
C GLY A 54 6.61 -17.04 17.15
N LYS A 55 6.41 -15.91 17.86
CA LYS A 55 5.12 -15.21 17.92
C LYS A 55 5.20 -13.85 17.24
N GLU A 56 4.37 -13.69 16.21
CA GLU A 56 4.27 -12.47 15.43
C GLU A 56 2.88 -11.85 15.63
N LYS A 57 2.83 -10.54 15.82
CA LYS A 57 1.60 -9.77 15.94
C LYS A 57 1.52 -8.76 14.81
N TYR A 58 0.33 -8.59 14.26
CA TYR A 58 0.06 -7.59 13.22
C TYR A 58 -0.78 -6.46 13.82
N ILE A 59 -0.22 -5.25 13.85
CA ILE A 59 -0.87 -4.05 14.41
C ILE A 59 -1.31 -3.16 13.25
N ILE A 60 -2.55 -2.67 13.29
CA ILE A 60 -3.09 -1.76 12.28
C ILE A 60 -2.33 -0.43 12.35
N LEU A 61 -1.74 -0.01 11.22
CA LEU A 61 -1.10 1.29 11.05
C LEU A 61 -2.07 2.33 10.49
N SER A 62 -2.78 1.96 9.41
CA SER A 62 -3.64 2.91 8.69
C SER A 62 -4.76 2.20 7.95
N THR A 63 -5.88 2.89 7.79
CA THR A 63 -7.01 2.45 6.98
C THR A 63 -7.26 3.47 5.85
N SER A 64 -7.44 2.98 4.63
CA SER A 64 -7.66 3.79 3.43
C SER A 64 -8.86 3.27 2.65
N SER A 65 -9.58 4.16 1.97
CA SER A 65 -10.71 3.79 1.09
C SER A 65 -10.25 3.20 -0.23
N ALA A 66 -9.08 3.61 -0.72
CA ALA A 66 -8.45 3.13 -1.94
C ALA A 66 -7.15 2.37 -1.63
N ARG A 67 -6.64 1.65 -2.64
CA ARG A 67 -5.36 0.93 -2.54
C ARG A 67 -4.23 1.94 -2.30
N PRO A 68 -3.47 1.84 -1.21
CA PRO A 68 -2.41 2.80 -0.91
C PRO A 68 -1.23 2.64 -1.88
N ASN A 69 -0.59 3.76 -2.22
CA ASN A 69 0.64 3.76 -3.02
C ASN A 69 1.86 3.41 -2.16
N ILE A 70 2.98 3.08 -2.81
CA ILE A 70 4.27 2.77 -2.14
C ILE A 70 4.69 3.89 -1.18
N ASP A 71 4.56 5.15 -1.59
CA ASP A 71 4.91 6.29 -0.74
C ASP A 71 4.03 6.38 0.51
N GLU A 72 2.72 6.18 0.35
CA GLU A 72 1.77 6.21 1.47
C GLU A 72 2.01 5.06 2.47
N ILE A 73 2.42 3.89 1.96
CA ILE A 73 2.82 2.76 2.78
C ILE A 73 4.09 3.13 3.57
N ASN A 74 5.12 3.64 2.90
CA ASN A 74 6.38 4.02 3.53
C ASN A 74 6.18 5.11 4.60
N ASP A 75 5.38 6.13 4.31
CA ASP A 75 5.06 7.20 5.25
C ASP A 75 4.33 6.68 6.50
N ALA A 76 3.40 5.72 6.32
CA ALA A 76 2.73 5.05 7.44
C ALA A 76 3.69 4.23 8.30
N PHE A 77 4.71 3.59 7.72
CA PHE A 77 5.75 2.89 8.46
C PHE A 77 6.70 3.83 9.20
N LEU A 78 6.98 5.01 8.64
CA LEU A 78 7.82 6.06 9.24
C LEU A 78 7.10 6.85 10.34
N GLY A 79 5.78 6.68 10.49
CA GLY A 79 4.98 7.40 11.49
C GLY A 79 4.83 8.89 11.21
N LYS A 80 5.03 9.33 9.96
CA LYS A 80 4.80 10.72 9.57
C LYS A 80 3.29 10.99 9.58
N PRO A 81 2.81 12.08 10.21
CA PRO A 81 1.40 12.43 10.13
C PRO A 81 1.02 12.69 8.67
N ARG A 82 -0.18 12.26 8.26
CA ARG A 82 -0.76 12.49 6.91
C ARG A 82 -1.00 13.99 6.61
N SER A 83 -0.49 14.89 7.43
CA SER A 83 -0.55 16.34 7.30
C SER A 83 0.86 16.90 7.19
N GLU A 84 1.36 16.96 5.96
CA GLU A 84 1.71 18.24 5.37
C GLU A 84 1.52 18.07 3.88
N ALA A 85 0.98 19.11 3.25
CA ALA A 85 0.62 19.13 1.86
C ALA A 85 1.68 18.42 0.99
N LYS A 86 1.22 17.73 -0.05
CA LYS A 86 1.94 17.68 -1.31
C LYS A 86 2.20 19.14 -1.74
N LYS A 87 3.12 19.86 -1.10
CA LYS A 87 3.84 20.95 -1.72
C LYS A 87 4.49 20.26 -2.89
N ALA A 88 4.04 20.64 -4.07
CA ALA A 88 4.59 20.18 -5.33
C ALA A 88 6.06 20.58 -5.40
N THR A 89 6.95 19.82 -4.75
CA THR A 89 8.36 19.77 -5.12
C THR A 89 8.46 18.80 -6.28
N GLY A 90 7.78 19.17 -7.37
CA GLY A 90 8.03 18.59 -8.67
C GLY A 90 9.46 18.91 -9.08
N PHE A 91 10.01 18.08 -9.97
CA PHE A 91 11.30 18.23 -10.65
C PHE A 91 11.66 19.66 -11.11
N TRP A 92 10.68 20.55 -11.23
CA TRP A 92 10.81 21.96 -11.59
C TRP A 92 11.42 22.88 -10.51
N GLY A 93 11.38 22.49 -9.23
CA GLY A 93 12.01 23.29 -8.15
C GLY A 93 13.55 23.29 -8.19
N PHE A 94 14.15 22.33 -8.90
CA PHE A 94 15.61 22.24 -9.04
C PHE A 94 16.17 23.19 -10.11
N LEU A 95 15.37 23.61 -11.10
CA LEU A 95 15.86 24.39 -12.24
C LEU A 95 15.72 25.91 -12.08
N SER A 96 15.00 26.42 -11.06
CA SER A 96 14.87 27.86 -10.84
C SER A 96 16.06 28.51 -10.13
N GLY A 97 17.09 27.73 -9.76
CA GLY A 97 18.30 28.23 -9.08
C GLY A 97 19.51 28.47 -9.98
N ILE A 98 19.39 28.28 -11.31
CA ILE A 98 20.50 28.38 -12.29
C ILE A 98 20.22 29.49 -13.34
N LEU A 99 19.35 30.46 -13.05
CA LEU A 99 19.20 31.67 -13.89
C LEU A 99 19.55 32.93 -13.11
#